data_AF-A0A7C2LAM7-F1
#
_entry.id   AF-A0A7C2LAM7-F1
#
_cell.length_a   1.000
_cell.length_b   1.000
_cell.length_c   1.000
_cell.angle_alpha   90.00
_cell.angle_beta   90.00
_cell.angle_gamma   90.00
#
_symmetry.space_group_name_H-M   'P 1'
#
loop_
_entity.id
_entity.type
_entity.pdbx_description
1 polymer ?
#
loop_
_entity_poly.entity_id
_entity_poly.type
_entity_poly.pdbx_seq_one_letter_code
_entity_poly.pdbx_strand_id
1 'polypeptide(L)'
;MPKPYHEKGSGGESLVPDDKCRQQILASIAQLKKTLGEKTPPNERTTCIWVIEPLLEAAGYSRFDWIAEGTDATGNKPDYRVLPYSPHQWLVEAKAWNHTLSDADANQLTSYANTNHIRWAVLTNGQEWRLYDASIFGTVQERLMAQAGLDEPEVLANLLCALRKDAVQSDETERVARRLRMEREMRAQLCDENSPMVHTIAQQLGQRTKVEYTVQEVVQFFHKLIGCGNGPDLRWYPLDELARNARELAMGKKPALVQFPDGREERVSTWKELTIAVLQWFGDRLPPPPQPHTKGSKRCLYHEKPEHGRTPMISPYAISIAGRRLYVEMSVSSAETLAALAYLCECVGESPSGFRIAIGER
;
A
#
# COMPACT_ATOMS: atom_id res chain seq x y z
N MET A 1 41.56 -45.32 20.75
CA MET A 1 40.94 -44.41 21.74
C MET A 1 41.10 -42.96 21.27
N PRO A 2 40.04 -42.32 20.78
CA PRO A 2 40.01 -40.88 20.55
C PRO A 2 39.30 -40.15 21.71
N LYS A 3 39.77 -38.94 22.04
CA LYS A 3 39.28 -38.07 23.12
C LYS A 3 37.87 -37.52 22.84
N PRO A 4 37.07 -37.18 23.88
CA PRO A 4 35.74 -36.62 23.70
C PRO A 4 35.82 -35.14 23.27
N TYR A 5 34.98 -34.77 22.31
CA TYR A 5 34.71 -33.39 21.90
C TYR A 5 33.88 -32.69 22.98
N HIS A 6 34.33 -31.52 23.43
CA HIS A 6 33.53 -30.60 24.22
C HIS A 6 32.49 -29.93 23.30
N GLU A 7 31.21 -30.19 23.52
CA GLU A 7 30.12 -29.34 23.03
C GLU A 7 30.19 -27.99 23.75
N LYS A 8 30.59 -26.94 23.04
CA LYS A 8 30.20 -25.58 23.40
C LYS A 8 28.81 -25.34 22.82
N GLY A 9 27.82 -25.23 23.70
CA GLY A 9 26.48 -24.81 23.34
C GLY A 9 26.52 -23.45 22.64
N SER A 10 26.15 -23.44 21.37
CA SER A 10 25.84 -22.21 20.64
C SER A 10 24.48 -21.74 21.12
N GLY A 11 24.49 -20.74 22.00
CA GLY A 11 23.30 -19.95 22.29
C GLY A 11 22.75 -19.37 20.99
N GLY A 12 21.47 -19.61 20.73
CA GLY A 12 20.76 -18.95 19.65
C GLY A 12 20.74 -17.45 19.91
N GLU A 13 21.54 -16.70 19.17
CA GLU A 13 21.41 -15.25 19.08
C GLU A 13 20.05 -14.92 18.45
N SER A 14 19.23 -14.20 19.21
CA SER A 14 17.92 -13.72 18.81
C SER A 14 18.04 -12.84 17.56
N LEU A 15 17.34 -13.23 16.50
CA LEU A 15 17.35 -12.63 15.15
C LEU A 15 16.47 -11.38 15.00
N VAL A 16 16.32 -10.59 16.06
CA VAL A 16 15.55 -9.33 16.08
C VAL A 16 16.55 -8.17 16.10
N PRO A 17 16.49 -7.18 15.18
CA PRO A 17 17.30 -5.97 15.31
C PRO A 17 17.07 -5.39 16.71
N ASP A 18 18.16 -5.05 17.42
CA ASP A 18 18.17 -4.67 18.85
C ASP A 18 16.80 -4.13 19.31
N ASP A 19 16.05 -4.98 20.03
CA ASP A 19 14.61 -4.81 20.29
C ASP A 19 14.33 -3.42 20.89
N LYS A 20 15.30 -2.88 21.62
CA LYS A 20 15.26 -1.55 22.20
C LYS A 20 15.23 -0.42 21.17
N CYS A 21 16.09 -0.44 20.15
CA CYS A 21 16.11 0.59 19.11
C CYS A 21 14.81 0.56 18.31
N ARG A 22 14.35 -0.64 17.94
CA ARG A 22 13.07 -0.83 17.24
C ARG A 22 11.89 -0.29 18.03
N GLN A 23 11.82 -0.59 19.33
CA GLN A 23 10.79 -0.07 20.24
C GLN A 23 10.85 1.46 20.35
N GLN A 24 12.04 2.06 20.37
CA GLN A 24 12.20 3.51 20.39
C GLN A 24 11.66 4.15 19.11
N ILE A 25 11.96 3.58 17.94
CA ILE A 25 11.43 4.06 16.66
C ILE A 25 9.90 3.95 16.63
N LEU A 26 9.34 2.82 17.07
CA LEU A 26 7.88 2.63 17.16
C LEU A 26 7.22 3.66 18.09
N ALA A 27 7.80 3.90 19.26
CA ALA A 27 7.31 4.90 20.20
C ALA A 27 7.33 6.31 19.59
N SER A 28 8.40 6.65 18.85
CA SER A 28 8.50 7.92 18.15
C SER A 28 7.46 8.06 17.03
N ILE A 29 7.23 7.01 16.23
CA ILE A 29 6.16 7.01 15.21
C ILE A 29 4.79 7.24 15.86
N ALA A 30 4.50 6.55 16.96
CA ALA A 30 3.23 6.70 17.68
C ALA A 30 3.05 8.12 18.24
N GLN A 31 4.10 8.68 18.86
CA GLN A 31 4.09 10.05 19.40
C GLN A 31 3.94 11.10 18.28
N LEU A 32 4.61 10.89 17.15
CA LEU A 32 4.53 11.75 15.97
C LEU A 32 3.11 11.75 15.39
N LYS A 33 2.49 10.58 15.20
CA LYS A 33 1.09 10.48 14.74
C LYS A 33 0.13 11.19 15.70
N LYS A 34 0.33 11.03 17.01
CA LYS A 34 -0.46 11.74 18.03
C LYS A 34 -0.28 13.26 17.98
N THR A 35 0.94 13.73 17.71
CA THR A 35 1.27 15.16 17.68
C THR A 35 0.77 15.84 16.40
N LEU A 36 0.89 15.15 15.26
CA LEU A 36 0.30 15.60 14.00
C LEU A 36 -1.24 15.68 14.12
N GLY A 37 -1.88 14.65 14.68
CA GLY A 37 -3.34 14.58 14.73
C GLY A 37 -3.93 14.71 13.33
N GLU A 38 -4.77 15.73 13.11
CA GLU A 38 -5.33 16.08 11.80
C GLU A 38 -4.50 17.11 11.02
N LYS A 39 -3.43 17.66 11.61
CA LYS A 39 -2.61 18.70 10.98
C LYS A 39 -1.65 18.06 9.98
N THR A 40 -1.64 18.61 8.78
CA THR A 40 -0.68 18.24 7.74
C THR A 40 0.42 19.31 7.64
N PRO A 41 1.70 18.92 7.50
CA PRO A 41 2.76 19.86 7.16
C PRO A 41 2.41 20.72 5.92
N PRO A 42 2.44 22.06 6.02
CA PRO A 42 2.00 22.96 4.94
C PRO A 42 2.95 23.02 3.74
N ASN A 43 4.22 22.62 3.91
CA ASN A 43 5.22 22.61 2.86
C ASN A 43 6.30 21.57 3.15
N GLU A 44 7.16 21.31 2.17
CA GLU A 44 8.27 20.35 2.22
C GLU A 44 9.19 20.56 3.43
N ARG A 45 9.64 21.79 3.67
CA ARG A 45 10.46 22.12 4.84
C ARG A 45 9.78 21.75 6.17
N THR A 46 8.46 21.91 6.25
CA THR A 46 7.71 21.53 7.44
C THR A 46 7.55 20.02 7.54
N THR A 47 7.43 19.29 6.42
CA THR A 47 7.53 17.82 6.40
C THR A 47 8.85 17.36 7.01
N CYS A 48 9.94 18.03 6.64
CA CYS A 48 11.26 17.72 7.20
C CYS A 48 11.29 17.88 8.72
N ILE A 49 10.91 19.06 9.22
CA ILE A 49 11.01 19.40 10.65
C ILE A 49 10.02 18.58 11.50
N TRP A 50 8.79 18.38 11.03
CA TRP A 50 7.74 17.73 11.82
C TRP A 50 7.82 16.20 11.79
N VAL A 51 8.43 15.63 10.74
CA VAL A 51 8.33 14.19 10.47
C VAL A 51 9.69 13.54 10.27
N ILE A 52 10.48 14.05 9.34
CA ILE A 52 11.75 13.41 8.96
C ILE A 52 12.79 13.54 10.08
N GLU A 53 13.04 14.75 10.57
CA GLU A 53 14.05 15.01 11.60
C GLU A 53 13.76 14.24 12.90
N PRO A 54 12.52 14.21 13.46
CA PRO A 54 12.21 13.40 14.64
C PRO A 54 12.44 11.89 14.42
N LEU A 55 12.19 11.37 13.22
CA LEU A 55 12.41 9.95 12.91
C LEU A 55 13.90 9.64 12.70
N LEU A 56 14.69 10.58 12.19
CA LEU A 56 16.16 10.49 12.20
C LEU A 56 16.69 10.48 13.65
N GLU A 57 16.19 11.38 14.51
CA GLU A 57 16.55 11.39 15.94
C GLU A 57 16.21 10.05 16.60
N ALA A 58 15.05 9.47 16.30
CA ALA A 58 14.64 8.15 16.78
C ALA A 58 15.54 7.01 16.26
N ALA A 59 16.07 7.13 15.05
CA ALA A 59 17.01 6.18 14.43
C ALA A 59 18.47 6.37 14.92
N GLY A 60 18.70 7.21 15.94
CA GLY A 60 19.98 7.38 16.60
C GLY A 60 20.87 8.49 16.04
N TYR A 61 20.34 9.32 15.13
CA TYR A 61 21.05 10.48 14.60
C TYR A 61 20.89 11.69 15.53
N SER A 62 21.94 12.51 15.62
CA SER A 62 21.89 13.85 16.22
C SER A 62 21.76 14.91 15.13
N ARG A 63 21.34 16.13 15.49
CA ARG A 63 21.21 17.25 14.53
C ARG A 63 22.50 17.66 13.83
N PHE A 64 23.66 17.17 14.29
CA PHE A 64 24.96 17.38 13.65
C PHE A 64 25.33 16.27 12.66
N ASP A 65 24.55 15.20 12.62
CA ASP A 65 24.77 14.06 11.74
C ASP A 65 24.11 14.25 10.37
N TRP A 66 23.40 15.35 10.11
CA TRP A 66 22.93 15.69 8.77
C TRP A 66 23.10 17.18 8.48
N ILE A 67 23.23 17.50 7.20
CA ILE A 67 23.27 18.87 6.69
C ILE A 67 22.24 19.03 5.59
N ALA A 68 21.63 20.21 5.52
CA ALA A 68 20.86 20.58 4.34
C ALA A 68 21.82 20.84 3.18
N GLU A 69 21.58 20.25 2.02
CA GLU A 69 22.36 20.59 0.82
C GLU A 69 21.92 21.96 0.30
N GLY A 70 22.88 22.87 0.14
CA GLY A 70 22.59 24.18 -0.47
C GLY A 70 22.22 24.02 -1.94
N THR A 71 21.15 24.69 -2.38
CA THR A 71 20.69 24.74 -3.77
C THR A 71 21.83 25.13 -4.70
N ASP A 72 22.19 24.25 -5.65
CA ASP A 72 23.02 24.65 -6.79
C ASP A 72 22.17 25.39 -7.83
N ALA A 73 22.85 25.97 -8.83
CA ALA A 73 22.23 26.71 -9.92
C ALA A 73 21.25 25.87 -10.79
N THR A 74 21.21 24.55 -10.61
CA THR A 74 20.36 23.60 -11.34
C THR A 74 19.17 23.08 -10.55
N GLY A 75 19.09 23.37 -9.24
CA GLY A 75 17.95 23.00 -8.39
C GLY A 75 17.79 21.48 -8.15
N ASN A 76 18.83 20.69 -8.42
CA ASN A 76 18.76 19.22 -8.42
C ASN A 76 19.58 18.61 -7.27
N LYS A 77 19.19 18.89 -6.02
CA LYS A 77 19.87 18.32 -4.85
C LYS A 77 18.91 17.81 -3.79
N PRO A 78 19.28 16.72 -3.10
CA PRO A 78 18.53 16.17 -1.97
C PRO A 78 18.45 17.13 -0.80
N ASP A 79 17.32 17.17 -0.11
CA ASP A 79 17.13 18.02 1.07
C ASP A 79 18.20 17.81 2.14
N TYR A 80 18.55 16.55 2.42
CA TYR A 80 19.58 16.24 3.41
C TYR A 80 20.63 15.27 2.88
N ARG A 81 21.88 15.55 3.27
CA ARG A 81 22.95 14.56 3.34
C ARG A 81 23.16 14.15 4.78
N VAL A 82 22.99 12.87 5.05
CA VAL A 82 23.17 12.27 6.38
C VAL A 82 24.56 11.63 6.44
N LEU A 83 25.23 11.80 7.58
CA LEU A 83 26.64 11.49 7.84
C LEU A 83 27.59 12.08 6.78
N PRO A 84 27.54 13.39 6.49
CA PRO A 84 28.26 14.01 5.37
C PRO A 84 29.79 13.89 5.44
N TYR A 85 30.35 13.66 6.62
CA TYR A 85 31.79 13.52 6.86
C TYR A 85 32.22 12.06 7.05
N SER A 86 31.35 11.11 6.69
CA SER A 86 31.57 9.67 6.81
C SER A 86 31.59 9.02 5.43
N PRO A 87 32.37 7.94 5.22
CA PRO A 87 32.20 7.09 4.03
C PRO A 87 30.83 6.43 3.98
N HIS A 88 30.10 6.38 5.09
CA HIS A 88 28.75 5.83 5.22
C HIS A 88 27.65 6.89 5.01
N GLN A 89 27.93 7.94 4.24
CA GLN A 89 26.96 8.96 3.90
C GLN A 89 25.77 8.40 3.10
N TRP A 90 24.61 9.03 3.26
CA TRP A 90 23.40 8.71 2.50
C TRP A 90 22.51 9.94 2.35
N LEU A 91 21.49 9.83 1.48
CA LEU A 91 20.67 10.98 1.09
C LEU A 91 19.21 10.85 1.50
N VAL A 92 18.59 11.99 1.81
CA VAL A 92 17.13 12.13 1.96
C VAL A 92 16.65 13.21 1.01
N GLU A 93 15.73 12.86 0.12
CA GLU A 93 14.89 13.79 -0.64
C GLU A 93 13.50 13.83 0.01
N ALA A 94 13.12 15.01 0.46
CA ALA A 94 11.79 15.28 0.97
C ALA A 94 10.89 15.80 -0.15
N LYS A 95 9.59 15.61 0.01
CA LYS A 95 8.56 16.27 -0.78
C LYS A 95 7.50 16.87 0.14
N ALA A 96 6.73 17.80 -0.39
CA ALA A 96 5.56 18.32 0.32
C ALA A 96 4.62 17.18 0.73
N TRP A 97 3.99 17.29 1.91
CA TRP A 97 3.15 16.24 2.49
C TRP A 97 2.11 15.65 1.52
N ASN A 98 1.48 16.51 0.71
CA ASN A 98 0.44 16.10 -0.25
C ASN A 98 0.96 15.71 -1.64
N HIS A 99 2.28 15.70 -1.85
CA HIS A 99 2.90 15.30 -3.12
C HIS A 99 2.91 13.78 -3.24
N THR A 100 2.44 13.26 -4.37
CA THR A 100 2.53 11.82 -4.66
C THR A 100 3.93 11.50 -5.18
N LEU A 101 4.66 10.63 -4.49
CA LEU A 101 6.01 10.22 -4.88
C LEU A 101 6.01 9.49 -6.22
N SER A 102 6.78 9.99 -7.19
CA SER A 102 6.82 9.47 -8.56
C SER A 102 8.14 8.77 -8.89
N ASP A 103 8.15 8.00 -9.99
CA ASP A 103 9.37 7.42 -10.54
C ASP A 103 10.34 8.49 -11.06
N ALA A 104 9.85 9.68 -11.42
CA ALA A 104 10.71 10.80 -11.82
C ALA A 104 11.50 11.34 -10.60
N ASP A 105 10.83 11.51 -9.46
CA ASP A 105 11.47 11.92 -8.20
C ASP A 105 12.57 10.92 -7.79
N ALA A 106 12.24 9.63 -7.86
CA ALA A 106 13.18 8.56 -7.50
C ALA A 106 14.35 8.43 -8.49
N ASN A 107 14.09 8.61 -9.79
CA ASN A 107 15.16 8.65 -10.80
C ASN A 107 16.13 9.80 -10.56
N GLN A 108 15.61 10.99 -10.29
CA GLN A 108 16.41 12.18 -10.01
C GLN A 108 17.33 11.93 -8.79
N LEU A 109 16.75 11.49 -7.68
CA LEU A 109 17.48 11.17 -6.45
C LEU A 109 18.55 10.09 -6.67
N THR A 110 18.16 8.93 -7.24
CA THR A 110 19.10 7.81 -7.42
C THR A 110 20.20 8.11 -8.43
N SER A 111 19.92 8.94 -9.44
CA SER A 111 20.94 9.39 -10.39
C SER A 111 21.94 10.34 -9.74
N TYR A 112 21.45 11.27 -8.90
CA TYR A 112 22.32 12.14 -8.11
C TYR A 112 23.19 11.32 -7.14
N ALA A 113 22.59 10.37 -6.42
CA ALA A 113 23.29 9.49 -5.50
C ALA A 113 24.41 8.72 -6.20
N ASN A 114 24.11 8.06 -7.32
CA ASN A 114 25.08 7.29 -8.11
C ASN A 114 26.23 8.17 -8.64
N THR A 115 25.91 9.37 -9.16
CA THR A 115 26.91 10.33 -9.66
C THR A 115 27.89 10.78 -8.55
N ASN A 116 27.40 10.86 -7.32
CA ASN A 116 28.22 11.25 -6.15
C ASN A 116 28.80 10.04 -5.40
N HIS A 117 28.72 8.83 -5.96
CA HIS A 117 29.18 7.58 -5.34
C HIS A 117 28.54 7.30 -3.96
N ILE A 118 27.27 7.66 -3.81
CA ILE A 118 26.48 7.42 -2.60
C ILE A 118 25.51 6.29 -2.90
N ARG A 119 25.57 5.24 -2.08
CA ARG A 119 24.78 4.02 -2.28
C ARG A 119 23.32 4.19 -1.86
N TRP A 120 23.09 4.68 -0.65
CA TRP A 120 21.76 4.70 -0.05
C TRP A 120 21.08 6.05 -0.26
N ALA A 121 19.82 6.00 -0.71
CA ALA A 121 19.00 7.19 -0.90
C ALA A 121 17.56 6.93 -0.47
N VAL A 122 16.95 7.89 0.21
CA VAL A 122 15.58 7.84 0.70
C VAL A 122 14.76 8.95 0.07
N LEU A 123 13.62 8.58 -0.50
CA LEU A 123 12.60 9.52 -0.96
C LEU A 123 11.39 9.45 -0.03
N THR A 124 10.92 10.60 0.47
CA THR A 124 9.76 10.63 1.36
C THR A 124 8.96 11.93 1.26
N ASN A 125 7.64 11.83 1.42
CA ASN A 125 6.75 12.98 1.66
C ASN A 125 6.26 13.03 3.12
N GLY A 126 6.89 12.25 4.01
CA GLY A 126 6.49 12.05 5.40
C GLY A 126 5.40 10.99 5.61
N GLN A 127 4.50 10.81 4.64
CA GLN A 127 3.47 9.75 4.66
C GLN A 127 4.02 8.43 4.13
N GLU A 128 4.83 8.48 3.09
CA GLU A 128 5.43 7.33 2.42
C GLU A 128 6.95 7.47 2.45
N TRP A 129 7.64 6.36 2.68
CA TRP A 129 9.10 6.27 2.72
C TRP A 129 9.57 5.20 1.74
N ARG A 130 10.51 5.55 0.85
CA ARG A 130 11.11 4.63 -0.12
C ARG A 130 12.62 4.63 0.02
N LEU A 131 13.20 3.47 0.30
CA LEU A 131 14.64 3.24 0.38
C LEU A 131 15.15 2.64 -0.92
N TYR A 132 16.15 3.28 -1.52
CA TYR A 132 16.80 2.86 -2.76
C TYR A 132 18.27 2.51 -2.55
N ASP A 133 18.73 1.50 -3.28
CA ASP A 133 20.15 1.23 -3.51
C ASP A 133 20.53 1.75 -4.91
N ALA A 134 21.19 2.91 -4.94
CA ALA A 134 21.62 3.57 -6.17
C ALA A 134 22.76 2.85 -6.89
N SER A 135 23.43 1.89 -6.24
CA SER A 135 24.47 1.07 -6.88
C SER A 135 23.88 -0.01 -7.80
N ILE A 136 22.59 -0.30 -7.68
CA ILE A 136 21.90 -1.27 -8.54
C ILE A 136 21.67 -0.65 -9.92
N PHE A 137 22.27 -1.29 -10.94
CA PHE A 137 22.02 -0.96 -12.33
C PHE A 137 20.66 -1.51 -12.79
N GLY A 138 19.82 -0.65 -13.36
CA GLY A 138 18.47 -1.00 -13.77
C GLY A 138 17.48 0.16 -13.59
N THR A 139 16.21 -0.21 -13.62
CA THR A 139 15.04 0.64 -13.39
C THR A 139 14.94 1.12 -11.94
N VAL A 140 14.13 2.15 -11.69
CA VAL A 140 13.81 2.64 -10.34
C VAL A 140 13.25 1.52 -9.46
N GLN A 141 12.38 0.69 -10.01
CA GLN A 141 11.76 -0.42 -9.30
C GLN A 141 12.80 -1.47 -8.89
N GLU A 142 13.80 -1.74 -9.75
CA GLU A 142 14.90 -2.64 -9.41
C GLU A 142 15.85 -2.07 -8.35
N ARG A 143 15.92 -0.75 -8.20
CA ARG A 143 16.69 -0.08 -7.14
C ARG A 143 15.93 -0.03 -5.81
N LEU A 144 14.61 -0.20 -5.81
CA LEU A 144 13.77 -0.07 -4.61
C LEU A 144 13.97 -1.26 -3.66
N MET A 145 14.50 -0.98 -2.48
CA MET A 145 14.83 -1.99 -1.46
C MET A 145 13.73 -2.13 -0.40
N ALA A 146 13.15 -1.03 0.05
CA ALA A 146 12.06 -1.05 1.02
C ALA A 146 11.12 0.12 0.78
N GLN A 147 9.85 -0.08 1.14
CA GLN A 147 8.80 0.93 1.09
C GLN A 147 7.89 0.74 2.30
N ALA A 148 7.47 1.85 2.92
CA ALA A 148 6.57 1.82 4.07
C ALA A 148 5.77 3.10 4.17
N GLY A 149 4.49 2.99 4.56
CA GLY A 149 3.67 4.11 4.99
C GLY A 149 3.82 4.47 6.47
N LEU A 150 3.46 5.70 6.84
CA LEU A 150 3.35 6.16 8.23
C LEU A 150 2.13 5.52 8.95
N ASP A 151 1.14 5.07 8.17
CA ASP A 151 0.04 4.20 8.60
C ASP A 151 0.49 2.76 8.93
N GLU A 152 1.64 2.32 8.43
CA GLU A 152 2.25 1.00 8.67
C GLU A 152 3.45 1.07 9.66
N PRO A 153 3.24 1.36 10.96
CA PRO A 153 4.32 1.68 11.89
C PRO A 153 5.35 0.57 12.05
N GLU A 154 4.93 -0.70 11.99
CA GLU A 154 5.84 -1.86 12.10
C GLU A 154 6.76 -1.98 10.88
N VAL A 155 6.24 -1.73 9.68
CA VAL A 155 7.01 -1.79 8.42
C VAL A 155 7.94 -0.60 8.33
N LEU A 156 7.45 0.60 8.68
CA LEU A 156 8.26 1.81 8.73
C LEU A 156 9.38 1.69 9.77
N ALA A 157 9.09 1.13 10.96
CA ALA A 157 10.12 0.89 11.96
C ALA A 157 11.21 -0.06 11.46
N ASN A 158 10.85 -1.10 10.70
CA ASN A 158 11.84 -2.01 10.11
C ASN A 158 12.70 -1.30 9.05
N LEU A 159 12.11 -0.43 8.21
CA LEU A 159 12.83 0.40 7.24
C LEU A 159 13.80 1.35 7.95
N LEU A 160 13.34 2.07 8.98
CA LEU A 160 14.18 2.98 9.75
C LEU A 160 15.26 2.25 10.56
N CYS A 161 14.99 1.01 11.01
CA CYS A 161 16.02 0.14 11.58
C CYS A 161 17.09 -0.23 10.55
N ALA A 162 16.77 -0.36 9.27
CA ALA A 162 17.78 -0.55 8.24
C ALA A 162 18.68 0.69 8.09
N LEU A 163 18.14 1.87 8.38
CA LEU A 163 18.81 3.17 8.27
C LEU A 163 19.35 3.71 9.59
N ARG A 164 19.27 2.96 10.70
CA ARG A 164 19.77 3.46 11.99
C ARG A 164 21.27 3.73 11.93
N LYS A 165 21.74 4.68 12.73
CA LYS A 165 23.10 5.22 12.63
C LYS A 165 24.19 4.14 12.66
N ASP A 166 24.12 3.20 13.59
CA ASP A 166 25.06 2.08 13.74
C ASP A 166 24.93 1.04 12.61
N ALA A 167 23.71 0.82 12.09
CA ALA A 167 23.48 -0.10 10.98
C ALA A 167 24.10 0.42 9.67
N VAL A 168 24.02 1.73 9.42
CA VAL A 168 24.60 2.37 8.21
C VAL A 168 26.13 2.44 8.28
N GLN A 169 26.67 2.59 9.48
CA GLN A 169 28.11 2.55 9.74
C GLN A 169 28.69 1.12 9.75
N SER A 170 27.85 0.11 9.50
CA SER A 170 28.23 -1.30 9.36
C SER A 170 27.63 -1.90 8.08
N ASP A 171 27.84 -3.20 7.83
CA ASP A 171 27.21 -3.91 6.71
C ASP A 171 25.75 -4.32 7.00
N GLU A 172 25.17 -3.89 8.13
CA GLU A 172 23.84 -4.31 8.55
C GLU A 172 22.73 -3.69 7.70
N THR A 173 22.86 -2.44 7.25
CA THR A 173 21.88 -1.80 6.35
C THR A 173 21.64 -2.63 5.11
N GLU A 174 22.70 -3.09 4.44
CA GLU A 174 22.55 -3.94 3.25
C GLU A 174 21.81 -5.23 3.57
N ARG A 175 22.21 -5.92 4.65
CA ARG A 175 21.59 -7.18 5.06
C ARG A 175 20.09 -7.00 5.33
N VAL A 176 19.71 -5.96 6.07
CA VAL A 176 18.31 -5.68 6.42
C VAL A 176 17.53 -5.23 5.18
N ALA A 177 18.06 -4.31 4.38
CA ALA A 177 17.40 -3.82 3.17
C ALA A 177 17.17 -4.94 2.14
N ARG A 178 18.15 -5.83 1.93
CA ARG A 178 17.98 -7.01 1.06
C ARG A 178 16.91 -7.96 1.59
N ARG A 179 16.86 -8.17 2.91
CA ARG A 179 15.82 -8.98 3.55
C ARG A 179 14.43 -8.38 3.33
N LEU A 180 14.26 -7.08 3.57
CA LEU A 180 12.98 -6.38 3.37
C LEU A 180 12.51 -6.47 1.92
N ARG A 181 13.43 -6.26 0.96
CA ARG A 181 13.13 -6.45 -0.47
C ARG A 181 12.67 -7.87 -0.76
N MET A 182 13.43 -8.87 -0.31
CA MET A 182 13.10 -10.28 -0.51
C MET A 182 11.73 -10.62 0.08
N GLU A 183 11.43 -10.19 1.30
CA GLU A 183 10.12 -10.41 1.94
C GLU A 183 8.98 -9.79 1.14
N ARG A 184 9.16 -8.56 0.63
CA ARG A 184 8.19 -7.89 -0.25
C ARG A 184 7.97 -8.67 -1.55
N GLU A 185 9.04 -9.02 -2.27
CA GLU A 185 8.95 -9.74 -3.54
C GLU A 185 8.34 -11.13 -3.37
N MET A 186 8.77 -11.86 -2.33
CA MET A 186 8.21 -13.18 -2.01
C MET A 186 6.72 -13.09 -1.69
N ARG A 187 6.29 -12.10 -0.91
CA ARG A 187 4.87 -11.88 -0.62
C ARG A 187 4.08 -11.58 -1.89
N ALA A 188 4.59 -10.70 -2.76
CA ALA A 188 3.94 -10.34 -4.01
C ALA A 188 3.80 -11.54 -4.96
N GLN A 189 4.86 -12.36 -5.09
CA GLN A 189 4.86 -13.52 -5.98
C GLN A 189 4.02 -14.67 -5.42
N LEU A 190 4.14 -14.99 -4.12
CA LEU A 190 3.46 -16.14 -3.53
C LEU A 190 1.96 -15.93 -3.28
N CYS A 191 1.51 -14.67 -3.22
CA CYS A 191 0.10 -14.29 -3.08
C CYS A 191 -0.53 -13.85 -4.45
N ASP A 192 0.10 -14.16 -5.60
CA ASP A 192 -0.43 -13.89 -6.96
C ASP A 192 -0.65 -15.20 -7.75
N GLU A 193 -1.89 -15.44 -8.18
CA GLU A 193 -2.27 -16.62 -8.98
C GLU A 193 -1.63 -16.64 -10.38
N ASN A 194 -1.20 -15.49 -10.90
CA ASN A 194 -0.53 -15.43 -12.20
C ASN A 194 0.99 -15.55 -12.08
N SER A 195 1.53 -15.68 -10.87
CA SER A 195 2.97 -15.76 -10.66
C SER A 195 3.53 -17.09 -11.21
N PRO A 196 4.54 -17.05 -12.10
CA PRO A 196 5.26 -18.25 -12.55
C PRO A 196 5.86 -19.05 -11.38
N MET A 197 6.17 -18.38 -10.27
CA MET A 197 6.72 -19.01 -9.08
C MET A 197 5.69 -19.93 -8.42
N VAL A 198 4.44 -19.48 -8.30
CA VAL A 198 3.36 -20.30 -7.72
C VAL A 198 2.97 -21.45 -8.64
N HIS A 199 2.89 -21.19 -9.96
CA HIS A 199 2.70 -22.26 -10.95
C HIS A 199 3.77 -23.35 -10.82
N THR A 200 5.03 -22.96 -10.65
CA THR A 200 6.14 -23.89 -10.45
C THR A 200 5.99 -24.67 -9.14
N ILE A 201 5.59 -24.02 -8.04
CA ILE A 201 5.36 -24.69 -6.75
C ILE A 201 4.24 -25.73 -6.87
N ALA A 202 3.10 -25.37 -7.46
CA ALA A 202 1.98 -26.30 -7.68
C ALA A 202 2.41 -27.52 -8.51
N GLN A 203 3.14 -27.29 -9.60
CA GLN A 203 3.66 -28.36 -10.45
C GLN A 203 4.61 -29.30 -9.69
N GLN A 204 5.56 -28.76 -8.93
CA GLN A 204 6.52 -29.55 -8.17
C GLN A 204 5.86 -30.34 -7.03
N LEU A 205 4.86 -29.74 -6.36
CA LEU A 205 4.06 -30.45 -5.36
C LEU A 205 3.31 -31.62 -5.96
N GLY A 206 2.69 -31.44 -7.13
CA GLY A 206 1.97 -32.53 -7.79
C GLY A 206 2.87 -33.68 -8.23
N GLN A 207 4.06 -33.37 -8.75
CA GLN A 207 5.06 -34.39 -9.11
C GLN A 207 5.52 -35.22 -7.90
N ARG A 208 5.70 -34.56 -6.75
CA ARG A 208 6.21 -35.19 -5.52
C ARG A 208 5.16 -36.00 -4.77
N THR A 209 3.94 -35.46 -4.66
CA THR A 209 2.85 -36.07 -3.88
C THR A 209 2.00 -37.04 -4.69
N LYS A 210 2.06 -36.95 -6.03
CA LYS A 210 1.15 -37.63 -6.96
C LYS A 210 -0.32 -37.19 -6.83
N VAL A 211 -0.57 -36.00 -6.29
CA VAL A 211 -1.88 -35.36 -6.16
C VAL A 211 -1.86 -34.05 -6.96
N GLU A 212 -2.89 -33.77 -7.75
CA GLU A 212 -3.00 -32.47 -8.43
C GLU A 212 -3.37 -31.37 -7.44
N TYR A 213 -2.64 -30.26 -7.49
CA TYR A 213 -2.95 -29.04 -6.75
C TYR A 213 -3.18 -27.91 -7.73
N THR A 214 -4.26 -27.17 -7.53
CA THR A 214 -4.53 -25.95 -8.28
C THR A 214 -3.63 -24.81 -7.77
N VAL A 215 -3.36 -23.85 -8.64
CA VAL A 215 -2.62 -22.63 -8.28
C VAL A 215 -3.35 -21.87 -7.19
N GLN A 216 -4.68 -21.82 -7.25
CA GLN A 216 -5.53 -21.18 -6.26
C GLN A 216 -5.36 -21.79 -4.86
N GLU A 217 -5.31 -23.11 -4.72
CA GLU A 217 -5.07 -23.77 -3.43
C GLU A 217 -3.71 -23.41 -2.83
N VAL A 218 -2.67 -23.34 -3.67
CA VAL A 218 -1.32 -22.96 -3.24
C VAL A 218 -1.26 -21.49 -2.82
N VAL A 219 -1.89 -20.59 -3.59
CA VAL A 219 -2.01 -19.17 -3.22
C VAL A 219 -2.77 -19.02 -1.89
N GLN A 220 -3.92 -19.69 -1.73
CA GLN A 220 -4.68 -19.67 -0.47
C GLN A 220 -3.86 -20.17 0.72
N PHE A 221 -3.05 -21.21 0.53
CA PHE A 221 -2.14 -21.69 1.55
C PHE A 221 -1.11 -20.64 1.95
N PHE A 222 -0.45 -19.99 0.98
CA PHE A 222 0.52 -18.93 1.26
C PHE A 222 -0.15 -17.71 1.88
N HIS A 223 -1.40 -17.40 1.50
CA HIS A 223 -2.14 -16.33 2.14
C HIS A 223 -2.27 -16.56 3.65
N LYS A 224 -2.64 -17.79 4.03
CA LYS A 224 -2.75 -18.21 5.43
C LYS A 224 -1.40 -18.25 6.14
N LEU A 225 -0.35 -18.75 5.48
CA LEU A 225 0.97 -18.98 6.09
C LEU A 225 1.78 -17.69 6.31
N ILE A 226 1.85 -16.84 5.28
CA ILE A 226 2.65 -15.60 5.30
C ILE A 226 1.99 -14.55 6.20
N GLY A 227 0.79 -14.84 6.71
CA GLY A 227 -0.09 -13.80 7.17
C GLY A 227 -0.21 -12.74 6.08
N CYS A 228 -0.45 -13.13 4.81
CA CYS A 228 -1.31 -12.29 3.96
C CYS A 228 -2.74 -12.42 4.54
N GLY A 229 -2.87 -12.18 5.85
CA GLY A 229 -4.08 -12.15 6.63
C GLY A 229 -4.66 -10.79 6.34
N ASN A 230 -5.56 -10.82 5.35
CA ASN A 230 -6.22 -9.68 4.72
C ASN A 230 -5.25 -8.80 3.93
N GLY A 231 -5.74 -8.14 2.87
CA GLY A 231 -5.03 -7.02 2.26
C GLY A 231 -4.75 -5.91 3.30
N PRO A 232 -4.23 -4.75 2.87
CA PRO A 232 -3.79 -3.65 3.77
C PRO A 232 -4.86 -3.41 4.83
N ASP A 233 -4.56 -3.73 6.10
CA ASP A 233 -5.46 -3.69 7.27
C ASP A 233 -6.93 -3.45 6.89
N LEU A 234 -7.51 -4.42 6.15
CA LEU A 234 -8.73 -4.14 5.39
C LEU A 234 -9.87 -4.00 6.37
N ARG A 235 -10.24 -2.76 6.65
CA ARG A 235 -11.38 -2.47 7.50
C ARG A 235 -12.64 -2.78 6.70
N TRP A 236 -13.37 -3.76 7.19
CA TRP A 236 -14.66 -4.15 6.68
C TRP A 236 -15.73 -3.23 7.24
N TYR A 237 -16.51 -2.64 6.35
CA TYR A 237 -17.67 -1.84 6.71
C TYR A 237 -18.91 -2.41 6.03
N PRO A 238 -20.05 -2.49 6.73
CA PRO A 238 -21.31 -2.69 6.04
C PRO A 238 -21.61 -1.49 5.11
N LEU A 239 -22.23 -1.76 3.96
CA LEU A 239 -22.43 -0.75 2.91
C LEU A 239 -23.24 0.46 3.40
N ASP A 240 -24.22 0.29 4.29
CA ASP A 240 -25.00 1.40 4.85
C ASP A 240 -24.17 2.32 5.75
N GLU A 241 -23.27 1.76 6.56
CA GLU A 241 -22.34 2.52 7.40
C GLU A 241 -21.33 3.27 6.53
N LEU A 242 -20.80 2.58 5.53
CA LEU A 242 -19.84 3.17 4.59
C LEU A 242 -20.48 4.30 3.78
N ALA A 243 -21.74 4.15 3.35
CA ALA A 243 -22.48 5.20 2.65
C ALA A 243 -22.75 6.41 3.55
N ARG A 244 -23.13 6.21 4.82
CA ARG A 244 -23.35 7.30 5.79
C ARG A 244 -22.07 8.08 6.12
N ASN A 245 -20.94 7.38 6.19
CA ASN A 245 -19.65 7.95 6.61
C ASN A 245 -18.63 8.04 5.46
N ALA A 246 -19.09 8.12 4.21
CA ALA A 246 -18.23 8.00 3.02
C ALA A 246 -17.09 9.03 2.98
N ARG A 247 -17.30 10.23 3.53
CA ARG A 247 -16.27 11.28 3.59
C ARG A 247 -15.06 10.88 4.43
N GLU A 248 -15.27 10.14 5.51
CA GLU A 248 -14.21 9.70 6.41
C GLU A 248 -13.64 8.34 5.98
N LEU A 249 -14.53 7.44 5.59
CA LEU A 249 -14.20 6.03 5.39
C LEU A 249 -13.82 5.67 3.96
N ALA A 250 -14.28 6.44 2.96
CA ALA A 250 -14.11 6.11 1.54
C ALA A 250 -13.42 7.22 0.72
N MET A 251 -13.38 8.46 1.21
CA MET A 251 -12.78 9.57 0.46
C MET A 251 -11.29 9.34 0.28
N GLY A 252 -10.87 9.29 -0.99
CA GLY A 252 -9.50 9.03 -1.33
C GLY A 252 -9.07 7.57 -1.21
N LYS A 253 -9.87 6.68 -0.64
CA LYS A 253 -9.52 5.25 -0.51
C LYS A 253 -10.10 4.45 -1.66
N LYS A 254 -9.75 3.17 -1.74
CA LYS A 254 -10.27 2.23 -2.74
C LYS A 254 -10.90 1.02 -2.07
N PRO A 255 -11.97 0.44 -2.63
CA PRO A 255 -12.42 -0.86 -2.19
C PRO A 255 -11.37 -1.90 -2.59
N ALA A 256 -11.29 -2.97 -1.81
CA ALA A 256 -10.40 -4.11 -2.07
C ALA A 256 -11.19 -5.41 -2.24
N LEU A 257 -12.26 -5.57 -1.45
CA LEU A 257 -13.14 -6.74 -1.46
C LEU A 257 -14.58 -6.30 -1.25
N VAL A 258 -15.51 -7.07 -1.79
CA VAL A 258 -16.92 -7.06 -1.43
C VAL A 258 -17.34 -8.47 -1.03
N GLN A 259 -18.03 -8.58 0.10
CA GLN A 259 -18.74 -9.77 0.52
C GLN A 259 -20.24 -9.52 0.33
N PHE A 260 -20.89 -10.40 -0.42
CA PHE A 260 -22.30 -10.35 -0.73
C PHE A 260 -23.14 -11.02 0.38
N PRO A 261 -24.45 -10.74 0.47
CA PRO A 261 -25.34 -11.34 1.46
C PRO A 261 -25.39 -12.88 1.47
N ASP A 262 -25.06 -13.53 0.34
CA ASP A 262 -24.98 -14.99 0.22
C ASP A 262 -23.63 -15.58 0.69
N GLY A 263 -22.72 -14.74 1.18
CA GLY A 263 -21.38 -15.11 1.64
C GLY A 263 -20.34 -15.18 0.53
N ARG A 264 -20.71 -14.96 -0.74
CA ARG A 264 -19.74 -14.87 -1.83
C ARG A 264 -18.85 -13.65 -1.65
N GLU A 265 -17.56 -13.80 -1.92
CA GLU A 265 -16.60 -12.70 -1.91
C GLU A 265 -16.02 -12.46 -3.30
N GLU A 266 -15.77 -11.20 -3.63
CA GLU A 266 -15.19 -10.79 -4.90
C GLU A 266 -14.19 -9.65 -4.69
N ARG A 267 -13.04 -9.76 -5.36
CA ARG A 267 -11.97 -8.76 -5.30
C ARG A 267 -12.26 -7.64 -6.27
N VAL A 268 -12.16 -6.41 -5.79
CA VAL A 268 -12.40 -5.19 -6.56
C VAL A 268 -11.31 -4.18 -6.25
N SER A 269 -10.85 -3.43 -7.25
CA SER A 269 -9.74 -2.46 -7.10
C SER A 269 -10.19 -1.02 -7.32
N THR A 270 -11.42 -0.82 -7.78
CA THR A 270 -12.00 0.50 -8.07
C THR A 270 -13.47 0.56 -7.66
N TRP A 271 -13.96 1.78 -7.39
CA TRP A 271 -15.40 2.02 -7.16
C TRP A 271 -16.28 1.59 -8.35
N LYS A 272 -15.72 1.66 -9.56
CA LYS A 272 -16.32 1.13 -10.78
C LYS A 272 -16.50 -0.38 -10.71
N GLU A 273 -15.44 -1.12 -10.39
CA GLU A 273 -15.51 -2.59 -10.26
C GLU A 273 -16.49 -3.00 -9.16
N LEU A 274 -16.46 -2.33 -8.01
CA LEU A 274 -17.46 -2.55 -6.95
C LEU A 274 -18.89 -2.38 -7.47
N THR A 275 -19.15 -1.31 -8.22
CA THR A 275 -20.48 -1.04 -8.79
C THR A 275 -20.91 -2.16 -9.74
N ILE A 276 -20.02 -2.60 -10.62
CA ILE A 276 -20.30 -3.67 -11.59
C ILE A 276 -20.56 -4.99 -10.85
N ALA A 277 -19.74 -5.34 -9.87
CA ALA A 277 -19.87 -6.57 -9.08
C ALA A 277 -21.22 -6.64 -8.36
N VAL A 278 -21.66 -5.53 -7.74
CA VAL A 278 -22.98 -5.44 -7.09
C VAL A 278 -24.12 -5.58 -8.10
N LEU A 279 -24.04 -4.90 -9.25
CA LEU A 279 -25.06 -5.02 -10.29
C LEU A 279 -25.15 -6.46 -10.85
N GLN A 280 -24.00 -7.10 -11.08
CA GLN A 280 -23.94 -8.49 -11.55
C GLN A 280 -24.48 -9.48 -10.52
N TRP A 281 -24.23 -9.26 -9.23
CA TRP A 281 -24.79 -10.08 -8.16
C TRP A 281 -26.31 -9.99 -8.07
N PHE A 282 -26.89 -8.81 -8.31
CA PHE A 282 -28.34 -8.69 -8.42
C PHE A 282 -28.90 -9.41 -9.63
N GLY A 283 -28.22 -9.34 -10.78
CA GLY A 283 -28.62 -10.06 -11.98
C GLY A 283 -30.04 -9.66 -12.43
N ASP A 284 -30.92 -10.65 -12.58
CA ASP A 284 -32.32 -10.47 -12.94
C ASP A 284 -33.17 -9.72 -11.90
N ARG A 285 -32.67 -9.56 -10.66
CA ARG A 285 -33.38 -8.85 -9.59
C ARG A 285 -33.28 -7.33 -9.69
N LEU A 286 -32.46 -6.81 -10.60
CA LEU A 286 -32.30 -5.36 -10.78
C LEU A 286 -33.65 -4.69 -11.11
N PRO A 287 -33.94 -3.51 -10.52
CA PRO A 287 -35.11 -2.71 -10.89
C PRO A 287 -35.10 -2.37 -12.39
N PRO A 288 -36.27 -2.16 -13.00
CA PRO A 288 -36.33 -1.74 -14.39
C PRO A 288 -35.63 -0.39 -14.59
N PRO A 289 -34.83 -0.21 -15.65
CA PRO A 289 -34.24 1.08 -15.98
C PRO A 289 -35.32 2.12 -16.36
N PRO A 290 -35.07 3.43 -16.14
CA PRO A 290 -33.88 4.00 -15.53
C PRO A 290 -33.90 3.87 -14.01
N GLN A 291 -32.77 3.46 -13.43
CA GLN A 291 -32.60 3.42 -11.98
C GLN A 291 -31.90 4.72 -11.52
N PRO A 292 -32.55 5.57 -10.72
CA PRO A 292 -31.93 6.78 -10.20
C PRO A 292 -30.80 6.44 -9.21
N HIS A 293 -29.82 7.35 -9.06
CA HIS A 293 -28.79 7.20 -8.02
C HIS A 293 -29.41 7.12 -6.62
N THR A 294 -30.30 8.03 -6.28
CA THR A 294 -31.00 8.05 -5.00
C THR A 294 -32.45 8.45 -5.21
N LYS A 295 -33.29 8.30 -4.18
CA LYS A 295 -34.69 8.72 -4.22
C LYS A 295 -34.81 10.18 -4.65
N GLY A 296 -35.49 10.42 -5.78
CA GLY A 296 -35.72 11.75 -6.34
C GLY A 296 -34.56 12.34 -7.17
N SER A 297 -33.46 11.60 -7.35
CA SER A 297 -32.36 12.03 -8.23
C SER A 297 -32.81 12.11 -9.69
N LYS A 298 -32.38 13.16 -10.38
CA LYS A 298 -32.54 13.29 -11.84
C LYS A 298 -31.47 12.52 -12.62
N ARG A 299 -30.37 12.13 -11.97
CA ARG A 299 -29.31 11.31 -12.55
C ARG A 299 -29.54 9.83 -12.22
N CYS A 300 -29.41 8.98 -13.22
CA CYS A 300 -29.53 7.54 -13.14
C CYS A 300 -28.17 6.85 -12.93
N LEU A 301 -28.16 5.88 -12.02
CA LEU A 301 -27.07 4.95 -11.84
C LEU A 301 -26.90 4.10 -13.11
N TYR A 302 -28.01 3.59 -13.64
CA TYR A 302 -28.02 2.86 -14.90
C TYR A 302 -29.30 3.07 -15.73
N HIS A 303 -29.15 2.90 -17.04
CA HIS A 303 -30.21 3.04 -18.04
C HIS A 303 -29.90 2.19 -19.28
N GLU A 304 -30.91 1.79 -20.06
CA GLU A 304 -30.72 1.16 -21.39
C GLU A 304 -30.05 2.06 -22.44
N LYS A 305 -30.00 3.37 -22.19
CA LYS A 305 -29.38 4.39 -23.04
C LYS A 305 -28.42 5.21 -22.19
N PRO A 306 -27.32 5.74 -22.74
CA PRO A 306 -26.36 6.54 -21.98
C PRO A 306 -26.88 7.98 -21.71
N GLU A 307 -28.05 8.11 -21.07
CA GLU A 307 -28.75 9.38 -20.82
C GLU A 307 -29.50 9.38 -19.47
N HIS A 308 -29.70 10.58 -18.91
CA HIS A 308 -30.50 10.90 -17.72
C HIS A 308 -31.87 11.47 -18.09
N GLY A 309 -32.47 10.96 -19.18
CA GLY A 309 -33.62 11.59 -19.84
C GLY A 309 -33.17 12.51 -20.97
N ARG A 310 -33.10 13.83 -20.75
CA ARG A 310 -32.69 14.81 -21.78
C ARG A 310 -31.20 15.15 -21.78
N THR A 311 -30.46 14.68 -20.79
CA THR A 311 -29.05 15.03 -20.58
C THR A 311 -28.21 13.75 -20.73
N PRO A 312 -27.07 13.77 -21.46
CA PRO A 312 -26.24 12.57 -21.60
C PRO A 312 -25.58 12.18 -20.27
N MET A 313 -25.25 10.89 -20.15
CA MET A 313 -24.35 10.41 -19.11
C MET A 313 -22.91 10.90 -19.33
N ILE A 314 -22.20 11.13 -18.25
CA ILE A 314 -20.79 11.45 -18.14
C ILE A 314 -20.01 10.15 -17.93
N SER A 315 -19.18 9.78 -18.90
CA SER A 315 -18.41 8.52 -18.89
C SER A 315 -19.31 7.27 -18.74
N PRO A 316 -20.26 7.03 -19.66
CA PRO A 316 -21.10 5.85 -19.61
C PRO A 316 -20.27 4.59 -19.88
N TYR A 317 -20.47 3.56 -19.07
CA TYR A 317 -19.85 2.25 -19.25
C TYR A 317 -20.92 1.21 -19.53
N ALA A 318 -20.81 0.53 -20.68
CA ALA A 318 -21.76 -0.49 -21.08
C ALA A 318 -21.44 -1.82 -20.39
N ILE A 319 -22.46 -2.43 -19.78
CA ILE A 319 -22.40 -3.75 -19.17
C ILE A 319 -23.53 -4.64 -19.69
N SER A 320 -23.31 -5.95 -19.66
CA SER A 320 -24.34 -6.95 -19.99
C SER A 320 -24.69 -7.72 -18.72
N ILE A 321 -25.96 -7.64 -18.31
CA ILE A 321 -26.47 -8.35 -17.13
C ILE A 321 -27.74 -9.08 -17.55
N ALA A 322 -27.76 -10.40 -17.34
CA ALA A 322 -28.88 -11.28 -17.69
C ALA A 322 -29.43 -11.04 -19.12
N GLY A 323 -28.53 -10.87 -20.09
CA GLY A 323 -28.88 -10.64 -21.49
C GLY A 323 -29.36 -9.22 -21.83
N ARG A 324 -29.43 -8.31 -20.84
CA ARG A 324 -29.77 -6.89 -21.05
C ARG A 324 -28.50 -6.05 -21.12
N ARG A 325 -28.43 -5.14 -22.09
CA ARG A 325 -27.36 -4.15 -22.18
C ARG A 325 -27.76 -2.89 -21.41
N LEU A 326 -27.00 -2.56 -20.38
CA LEU A 326 -27.20 -1.37 -19.55
C LEU A 326 -25.97 -0.46 -19.66
N TYR A 327 -26.20 0.85 -19.55
CA TYR A 327 -25.19 1.87 -19.43
C TYR A 327 -25.19 2.38 -17.99
N VAL A 328 -24.02 2.39 -17.37
CA VAL A 328 -23.82 2.82 -15.98
C VAL A 328 -22.95 4.07 -15.99
N GLU A 329 -23.32 5.08 -15.22
CA GLU A 329 -22.55 6.31 -15.12
C GLU A 329 -21.36 6.15 -14.16
N MET A 330 -20.13 6.29 -14.68
CA MET A 330 -18.91 6.04 -13.90
C MET A 330 -18.22 7.30 -13.38
N SER A 331 -18.63 8.48 -13.85
CA SER A 331 -18.08 9.76 -13.39
C SER A 331 -18.85 10.30 -12.17
N VAL A 332 -18.76 9.56 -11.07
CA VAL A 332 -19.37 9.89 -9.78
C VAL A 332 -18.37 9.71 -8.64
N SER A 333 -18.55 10.49 -7.57
CA SER A 333 -17.70 10.37 -6.38
C SER A 333 -17.95 9.06 -5.64
N SER A 334 -16.98 8.60 -4.83
CA SER A 334 -17.16 7.39 -4.01
C SER A 334 -18.37 7.49 -3.08
N ALA A 335 -18.66 8.68 -2.54
CA ALA A 335 -19.85 8.92 -1.72
C ALA A 335 -21.17 8.75 -2.51
N GLU A 336 -21.24 9.29 -3.73
CA GLU A 336 -22.41 9.11 -4.60
C GLU A 336 -22.57 7.65 -5.06
N THR A 337 -21.46 6.97 -5.36
CA THR A 337 -21.47 5.53 -5.67
C THR A 337 -22.05 4.73 -4.52
N LEU A 338 -21.54 4.93 -3.30
CA LEU A 338 -21.97 4.18 -2.12
C LEU A 338 -23.44 4.45 -1.77
N ALA A 339 -23.86 5.72 -1.82
CA ALA A 339 -25.26 6.08 -1.63
C ALA A 339 -26.18 5.42 -2.67
N ALA A 340 -25.71 5.33 -3.92
CA ALA A 340 -26.49 4.71 -4.99
C ALA A 340 -26.60 3.20 -4.87
N LEU A 341 -25.52 2.52 -4.45
CA LEU A 341 -25.56 1.09 -4.17
C LEU A 341 -26.45 0.78 -2.97
N ALA A 342 -26.40 1.59 -1.90
CA ALA A 342 -27.28 1.42 -0.75
C ALA A 342 -28.77 1.59 -1.14
N TYR A 343 -29.10 2.63 -1.91
CA TYR A 343 -30.45 2.83 -2.41
C TYR A 343 -30.93 1.74 -3.37
N LEU A 344 -30.02 1.20 -4.20
CA LEU A 344 -30.33 0.06 -5.07
C LEU A 344 -30.73 -1.17 -4.24
N CYS A 345 -30.01 -1.48 -3.15
CA CYS A 345 -30.35 -2.57 -2.25
C CYS A 345 -31.78 -2.41 -1.69
N GLU A 346 -32.14 -1.18 -1.28
CA GLU A 346 -33.50 -0.89 -0.80
C GLU A 346 -34.56 -1.13 -1.89
N CYS A 347 -34.29 -0.77 -3.14
CA CYS A 347 -35.21 -0.94 -4.26
C CYS A 347 -35.52 -2.40 -4.60
N VAL A 348 -34.60 -3.32 -4.27
CA VAL A 348 -34.76 -4.77 -4.49
C VAL A 348 -35.12 -5.54 -3.22
N GLY A 349 -35.32 -4.84 -2.11
CA GLY A 349 -35.68 -5.44 -0.82
C GLY A 349 -34.52 -6.13 -0.09
N GLU A 350 -33.28 -5.87 -0.48
CA GLU A 350 -32.09 -6.36 0.24
C GLU A 350 -31.63 -5.36 1.29
N SER A 351 -31.14 -5.85 2.43
CA SER A 351 -30.54 -4.98 3.43
C SER A 351 -29.16 -4.52 2.94
N PRO A 352 -28.88 -3.21 2.83
CA PRO A 352 -27.55 -2.75 2.45
C PRO A 352 -26.48 -3.21 3.45
N SER A 353 -26.82 -3.35 4.74
CA SER A 353 -25.91 -3.87 5.76
C SER A 353 -25.46 -5.33 5.56
N GLY A 354 -26.18 -6.07 4.71
CA GLY A 354 -25.82 -7.42 4.28
C GLY A 354 -24.62 -7.48 3.35
N PHE A 355 -24.27 -6.36 2.70
CA PHE A 355 -23.05 -6.22 1.91
C PHE A 355 -21.94 -5.70 2.81
N ARG A 356 -20.80 -6.39 2.85
CA ARG A 356 -19.58 -5.90 3.52
C ARG A 356 -18.57 -5.48 2.48
N ILE A 357 -18.01 -4.28 2.64
CA ILE A 357 -17.00 -3.74 1.73
C ILE A 357 -15.74 -3.52 2.54
N ALA A 358 -14.66 -4.14 2.08
CA ALA A 358 -13.35 -3.96 2.65
C ALA A 358 -12.69 -2.77 1.94
N ILE A 359 -12.27 -1.77 2.73
CA ILE A 359 -11.60 -0.57 2.21
C ILE A 359 -10.10 -0.72 2.42
N GLY A 360 -9.35 -0.63 1.32
CA GLY A 360 -7.91 -0.56 1.31
C GLY A 360 -7.38 0.86 1.39
N GLU A 361 -6.13 0.98 1.80
CA GLU A 361 -5.36 2.22 1.68
C GLU A 361 -5.04 2.53 0.21
N ARG A 362 -4.58 3.76 -0.04
CA ARG A 362 -4.62 4.44 -1.35
C ARG A 362 -3.91 3.74 -2.50
#